data_AF-A0A7W7HM90-F1
#
_entry.id   AF-A0A7W7HM90-F1
#
_cell.length_a   1.000
_cell.length_b   1.000
_cell.length_c   1.000
_cell.angle_alpha   90.00
_cell.angle_beta   90.00
_cell.angle_gamma   90.00
#
_symmetry.space_group_name_H-M   'P 1'
#
loop_
_entity.id
_entity.type
_entity.pdbx_description
1 polymer ?
#
loop_
_entity_poly.entity_id
_entity_poly.type
_entity_poly.pdbx_seq_one_letter_code
_entity_poly.pdbx_strand_id
1 'polypeptide(L)'
;MTRHWSLPRILIAAIAVETALGALLFDLVLDGTAAEHMGNPAWPPHAKFHDAQYIVMSLGLGVLTLALLARRRGDTRSRLLCAAGILAVPWAAMFPALLLPGTATYDPQFRAGTQFILGLHGQLFMAAVTLAILAAATFLALPHRRAAT
;
A
#
# COMPACT_ATOMS: atom_id res chain seq x y z
N MET A 1 -18.50 -23.35 -11.40
CA MET A 1 -18.24 -22.73 -10.09
C MET A 1 -17.93 -21.25 -10.29
N THR A 2 -18.92 -20.40 -10.01
CA THR A 2 -18.85 -18.94 -10.16
C THR A 2 -17.87 -18.32 -9.15
N ARG A 3 -17.14 -17.28 -9.57
CA ARG A 3 -16.18 -16.55 -8.72
C ARG A 3 -16.97 -15.70 -7.73
N HIS A 4 -17.29 -16.23 -6.54
CA HIS A 4 -17.92 -15.42 -5.50
C HIS A 4 -16.89 -14.45 -4.92
N TRP A 5 -17.03 -13.16 -5.26
CA TRP A 5 -16.26 -12.07 -4.68
C TRP A 5 -16.86 -11.70 -3.33
N SER A 6 -16.25 -12.16 -2.24
CA SER A 6 -16.61 -11.72 -0.89
C SER A 6 -16.08 -10.32 -0.63
N LEU A 7 -16.72 -9.57 0.28
CA LEU A 7 -16.29 -8.23 0.65
C LEU A 7 -14.79 -8.15 1.04
N PRO A 8 -14.23 -9.04 1.89
CA PRO A 8 -12.79 -9.07 2.17
C PRO A 8 -11.92 -9.16 0.92
N ARG A 9 -12.33 -10.00 -0.04
CA ARG A 9 -11.58 -10.21 -1.28
C ARG A 9 -11.62 -8.96 -2.16
N ILE A 10 -12.76 -8.27 -2.21
CA ILE A 10 -12.90 -7.01 -2.96
C ILE A 10 -12.01 -5.92 -2.35
N LEU A 11 -12.05 -5.76 -1.03
CA LEU A 11 -11.23 -4.77 -0.32
C LEU A 11 -9.74 -5.01 -0.54
N ILE A 12 -9.26 -6.25 -0.35
CA ILE A 12 -7.85 -6.59 -0.57
C ILE A 12 -7.46 -6.42 -2.05
N ALA A 13 -8.35 -6.76 -3.00
CA ALA A 13 -8.07 -6.55 -4.41
C ALA A 13 -8.00 -5.06 -4.78
N ALA A 14 -8.84 -4.21 -4.20
CA ALA A 14 -8.78 -2.77 -4.39
C ALA A 14 -7.45 -2.20 -3.89
N ILE A 15 -7.01 -2.59 -2.69
CA ILE A 15 -5.68 -2.19 -2.17
C ILE A 15 -4.56 -2.77 -3.03
N ALA A 16 -4.68 -3.99 -3.56
CA ALA A 16 -3.66 -4.55 -4.44
C ALA A 16 -3.49 -3.73 -5.72
N VAL A 17 -4.58 -3.24 -6.31
CA VAL A 17 -4.55 -2.35 -7.48
C VAL A 17 -3.95 -1.00 -7.12
N GLU A 18 -4.38 -0.43 -6.00
CA GLU A 18 -3.84 0.84 -5.49
C GLU A 18 -2.33 0.73 -5.22
N THR A 19 -1.86 -0.33 -4.57
CA THR A 19 -0.42 -0.54 -4.30
C THR A 19 0.36 -0.79 -5.60
N ALA A 20 -0.24 -1.48 -6.58
CA ALA A 20 0.41 -1.72 -7.87
C ALA A 20 0.60 -0.43 -8.68
N LEU A 21 -0.36 0.48 -8.63
CA LEU A 21 -0.41 1.64 -9.52
C LEU A 21 -0.06 2.95 -8.82
N GLY A 22 -0.19 3.04 -7.49
CA GLY A 22 -0.04 4.26 -6.71
C GLY A 22 1.34 4.88 -6.91
N ALA A 23 2.40 4.18 -6.52
CA ALA A 23 3.78 4.66 -6.69
C ALA A 23 4.10 4.96 -8.16
N LEU A 24 3.70 4.09 -9.10
CA LEU A 24 3.89 4.35 -10.53
C LEU A 24 3.25 5.68 -10.97
N LEU A 25 2.02 5.94 -10.53
CA LEU A 25 1.29 7.15 -10.91
C LEU A 25 1.86 8.40 -10.22
N PHE A 26 2.01 8.37 -8.90
CA PHE A 26 2.39 9.55 -8.13
C PHE A 26 3.88 9.86 -8.22
N ASP A 27 4.74 8.85 -8.30
CA ASP A 27 6.19 9.05 -8.20
C ASP A 27 6.82 9.28 -9.59
N LEU A 28 6.14 8.84 -10.67
CA LEU A 28 6.67 8.90 -12.04
C LEU A 28 5.77 9.59 -13.08
N VAL A 29 4.45 9.39 -13.05
CA VAL A 29 3.57 9.80 -14.17
C VAL A 29 2.92 11.18 -13.96
N LEU A 30 2.45 11.47 -12.75
CA LEU A 30 1.71 12.69 -12.44
C LEU A 30 2.70 13.81 -12.14
N ASP A 31 2.92 14.72 -13.11
CA ASP A 31 3.93 15.78 -13.06
C ASP A 31 4.01 16.52 -11.71
N GLY A 32 2.87 16.84 -11.10
CA GLY A 32 2.80 17.54 -9.82
C GLY A 32 3.47 16.80 -8.67
N THR A 33 3.18 15.50 -8.51
CA THR A 33 3.75 14.66 -7.43
C THR A 33 5.08 14.03 -7.84
N ALA A 34 5.28 13.78 -9.14
CA ALA A 34 6.53 13.25 -9.67
C ALA A 34 7.69 14.23 -9.45
N ALA A 35 7.43 15.55 -9.43
CA ALA A 35 8.41 16.56 -9.07
C ALA A 35 8.97 16.40 -7.64
N GLU A 36 8.23 15.75 -6.74
CA GLU A 36 8.68 15.41 -5.38
C GLU A 36 9.46 14.08 -5.33
N HIS A 37 9.47 13.32 -6.44
CA HIS A 37 10.00 11.95 -6.55
C HIS A 37 10.97 11.78 -7.75
N MET A 38 10.71 10.89 -8.71
CA MET A 38 11.58 10.63 -9.87
C MET A 38 11.92 11.88 -10.68
N GLY A 39 10.96 12.82 -10.77
CA GLY A 39 11.09 14.10 -11.45
C GLY A 39 11.92 15.14 -10.70
N ASN A 40 12.25 14.91 -9.42
CA ASN A 40 13.00 15.86 -8.60
C ASN A 40 14.46 15.99 -9.11
N PRO A 41 14.91 17.17 -9.57
CA PRO A 41 16.28 17.36 -10.03
C PRO A 41 17.30 17.42 -8.87
N ALA A 42 16.85 17.68 -7.64
CA ALA A 42 17.72 17.75 -6.47
C ALA A 42 18.06 16.35 -5.90
N TRP A 43 17.30 15.31 -6.27
CA TRP A 43 17.57 13.95 -5.80
C TRP A 43 18.85 13.38 -6.42
N PRO A 44 19.79 12.86 -5.59
CA PRO A 44 20.94 12.15 -6.12
C PRO A 44 20.49 10.87 -6.84
N PRO A 45 21.31 10.33 -7.76
CA PRO A 45 20.97 9.11 -8.50
C PRO A 45 20.56 7.94 -7.61
N HIS A 46 21.13 7.82 -6.40
CA HIS A 46 20.80 6.74 -5.47
C HIS A 46 19.40 6.87 -4.86
N ALA A 47 18.91 8.10 -4.59
CA ALA A 47 17.54 8.30 -4.12
C ALA A 47 16.53 7.89 -5.20
N LYS A 48 16.79 8.29 -6.45
CA LYS A 48 15.99 7.87 -7.62
C LYS A 48 16.01 6.35 -7.84
N PHE A 49 17.14 5.70 -7.54
CA PHE A 49 17.21 4.24 -7.60
C PHE A 49 16.28 3.57 -6.58
N HIS A 50 16.27 4.02 -5.32
CA HIS A 50 15.37 3.47 -4.30
C HIS A 50 13.89 3.74 -4.60
N ASP A 51 13.59 4.90 -5.18
CA ASP A 51 12.24 5.24 -5.63
C ASP A 51 11.78 4.36 -6.80
N ALA A 52 12.61 4.23 -7.85
CA ALA A 52 12.35 3.30 -8.95
C ALA A 52 12.25 1.84 -8.48
N GLN A 53 13.08 1.44 -7.52
CA GLN A 53 12.97 0.13 -6.87
C GLN A 53 11.62 -0.03 -6.16
N TYR A 54 11.14 1.00 -5.46
CA TYR A 54 9.84 0.98 -4.79
C TYR A 54 8.69 0.88 -5.78
N ILE A 55 8.71 1.65 -6.89
CA ILE A 55 7.71 1.57 -7.97
C ILE A 55 7.60 0.15 -8.53
N VAL A 56 8.73 -0.47 -8.88
CA VAL A 56 8.74 -1.83 -9.44
C VAL A 56 8.32 -2.87 -8.40
N MET A 57 8.77 -2.71 -7.16
CA MET A 57 8.39 -3.59 -6.06
C MET A 57 6.89 -3.51 -5.78
N SER A 58 6.30 -2.32 -5.71
CA SER A 58 4.88 -2.13 -5.39
C SER A 58 3.99 -2.72 -6.50
N LEU A 59 4.38 -2.54 -7.77
CA LEU A 59 3.76 -3.22 -8.92
C LEU A 59 3.79 -4.73 -8.76
N GLY A 60 4.97 -5.29 -8.42
CA GLY A 60 5.14 -6.72 -8.18
C GLY A 60 4.29 -7.25 -7.04
N LEU A 61 4.23 -6.54 -5.91
CA LEU A 61 3.44 -6.92 -4.73
C LEU A 61 1.93 -6.92 -5.02
N GLY A 62 1.44 -5.91 -5.74
CA GLY A 62 0.04 -5.84 -6.15
C GLY A 62 -0.34 -6.96 -7.13
N VAL A 63 0.48 -7.21 -8.17
CA VAL A 63 0.26 -8.31 -9.12
C VAL A 63 0.30 -9.67 -8.42
N LEU A 64 1.29 -9.90 -7.55
CA LEU A 64 1.41 -11.12 -6.75
C LEU A 64 0.15 -11.33 -5.89
N THR A 65 -0.34 -10.27 -5.25
CA THR A 65 -1.53 -10.34 -4.43
C THR A 65 -2.78 -10.66 -5.25
N LEU A 66 -2.97 -10.02 -6.39
CA LEU A 66 -4.08 -10.32 -7.31
C LEU A 66 -4.02 -11.76 -7.82
N ALA A 67 -2.83 -12.26 -8.15
CA ALA A 67 -2.61 -13.64 -8.55
C ALA A 67 -2.97 -14.61 -7.42
N LEU A 68 -2.58 -14.32 -6.16
CA LEU A 68 -3.00 -15.09 -4.99
C LEU A 68 -4.53 -15.08 -4.84
N LEU A 69 -5.19 -13.93 -4.94
CA LEU A 69 -6.65 -13.84 -4.82
C LEU A 69 -7.40 -14.58 -5.94
N ALA A 70 -6.80 -14.71 -7.13
CA ALA A 70 -7.38 -15.41 -8.26
C ALA A 70 -7.36 -16.95 -8.12
N ARG A 71 -6.55 -17.51 -7.21
CA ARG A 71 -6.46 -18.96 -7.00
C ARG A 71 -7.79 -19.55 -6.51
N ARG A 72 -8.21 -20.65 -7.14
CA ARG A 72 -9.48 -21.35 -6.87
C ARG A 72 -9.39 -22.48 -5.84
N ARG A 73 -8.19 -23.05 -5.64
CA ARG A 73 -7.96 -24.20 -4.74
C ARG A 73 -7.21 -23.78 -3.48
N GLY A 74 -7.37 -24.56 -2.41
CA GLY A 74 -6.72 -24.36 -1.12
C GLY A 74 -7.50 -23.46 -0.16
N ASP A 75 -7.01 -23.35 1.08
CA ASP A 75 -7.66 -22.58 2.13
C ASP A 75 -7.81 -21.10 1.73
N THR A 76 -9.06 -20.66 1.64
CA THR A 76 -9.38 -19.28 1.27
C THR A 76 -9.02 -18.31 2.38
N ARG A 77 -9.11 -18.72 3.66
CA ARG A 77 -8.80 -17.86 4.79
C ARG A 77 -7.32 -17.53 4.84
N SER A 78 -6.45 -18.54 4.89
CA SER A 78 -4.99 -18.34 4.89
C SER A 78 -4.52 -17.51 3.70
N ARG A 79 -5.18 -17.68 2.54
CA ARG A 79 -4.87 -16.91 1.34
C ARG A 79 -5.25 -15.43 1.46
N LEU A 80 -6.41 -15.11 2.03
CA LEU A 80 -6.81 -13.72 2.29
C LEU A 80 -5.89 -13.07 3.33
N LEU A 81 -5.54 -13.79 4.40
CA LEU A 81 -4.61 -13.29 5.42
C LEU A 81 -3.21 -13.04 4.86
N CYS A 82 -2.69 -13.97 4.05
CA CYS A 82 -1.41 -13.82 3.38
C CYS A 82 -1.42 -12.64 2.39
N ALA A 83 -2.47 -12.51 1.58
CA ALA A 83 -2.66 -11.39 0.67
C ALA A 83 -2.70 -10.04 1.41
N ALA A 84 -3.46 -9.95 2.50
CA ALA A 84 -3.51 -8.73 3.33
C ALA A 84 -2.15 -8.43 3.98
N GLY A 85 -1.45 -9.45 4.47
CA GLY A 85 -0.12 -9.31 5.06
C GLY A 85 0.92 -8.80 4.07
N ILE A 86 0.96 -9.34 2.85
CA ILE A 86 1.87 -8.88 1.79
C ILE A 86 1.69 -7.39 1.52
N LEU A 87 0.44 -6.92 1.39
CA LEU A 87 0.15 -5.51 1.15
C LEU A 87 0.41 -4.65 2.39
N ALA A 88 0.14 -5.15 3.59
CA ALA A 88 0.32 -4.35 4.81
C ALA A 88 1.78 -3.98 5.08
N VAL A 89 2.75 -4.82 4.69
CA VAL A 89 4.18 -4.60 4.98
C VAL A 89 4.70 -3.24 4.46
N PRO A 90 4.61 -2.88 3.16
CA PRO A 90 5.12 -1.60 2.68
C PRO A 90 4.43 -0.40 3.33
N TRP A 91 3.11 -0.46 3.52
CA TRP A 91 2.34 0.62 4.16
C TRP A 91 2.69 0.79 5.64
N ALA A 92 2.84 -0.32 6.38
CA ALA A 92 3.23 -0.29 7.78
C ALA A 92 4.67 0.17 7.97
N ALA A 93 5.57 -0.15 7.03
CA ALA A 93 6.99 0.21 7.10
C ALA A 93 7.24 1.73 7.04
N MET A 94 6.32 2.52 6.49
CA MET A 94 6.46 3.98 6.42
C MET A 94 6.54 4.66 7.80
N PHE A 95 5.83 4.13 8.80
CA PHE A 95 5.82 4.70 10.15
C PHE A 95 7.16 4.54 10.88
N PRO A 96 7.71 3.31 11.04
CA PRO A 96 9.01 3.14 11.68
C PRO A 96 10.17 3.68 10.83
N ALA A 97 10.00 3.85 9.51
CA ALA A 97 11.03 4.51 8.69
C ALA A 97 11.39 5.90 9.23
N LEU A 98 10.40 6.65 9.74
CA LEU A 98 10.59 7.99 10.33
C LEU A 98 11.40 8.00 11.63
N LEU A 99 11.61 6.82 12.24
CA LEU A 99 12.48 6.68 13.41
C LEU A 99 13.96 6.57 12.99
N LEU A 100 14.23 6.31 11.71
CA LEU A 100 15.60 6.20 11.20
C LEU A 100 16.19 7.58 10.91
N PRO A 101 17.46 7.83 11.27
CA PRO A 101 18.11 9.12 11.06
C PRO A 101 18.09 9.56 9.59
N GLY A 102 17.79 10.83 9.35
CA GLY A 102 17.83 11.42 8.01
C GLY A 102 16.64 11.07 7.11
N THR A 103 15.58 10.46 7.65
CA THR A 103 14.34 10.21 6.91
C THR A 103 13.31 11.32 7.17
N ALA A 104 12.50 11.61 6.15
CA ALA A 104 11.38 12.53 6.23
C ALA A 104 10.32 12.10 5.21
N THR A 105 9.08 12.56 5.38
CA THR A 105 8.00 12.27 4.42
C THR A 105 8.02 13.15 3.17
N TYR A 106 8.82 14.23 3.18
CA TYR A 106 8.99 15.16 2.06
C TYR A 106 10.30 15.94 2.23
N ASP A 107 10.87 16.43 1.14
CA ASP A 107 12.06 17.29 1.18
C ASP A 107 11.71 18.72 1.64
N PRO A 108 12.61 19.43 2.35
CA PRO A 108 12.34 20.78 2.87
C PRO A 108 11.84 21.79 1.83
N GLN A 109 12.25 21.63 0.57
CA GLN A 109 11.84 22.47 -0.56
C GLN A 109 10.34 22.39 -0.89
N PHE A 110 9.65 21.29 -0.54
CA PHE A 110 8.22 21.10 -0.80
C PHE A 110 7.32 21.49 0.37
N ARG A 111 7.90 21.95 1.50
CA ARG A 111 7.16 22.26 2.74
C ARG A 111 5.90 23.12 2.53
N ALA A 112 5.96 24.09 1.62
CA ALA A 112 4.84 24.99 1.36
C ALA A 112 3.68 24.33 0.58
N GLY A 113 3.97 23.30 -0.22
CA GLY A 113 2.97 22.54 -0.99
C GLY A 113 2.47 21.29 -0.25
N THR A 114 3.21 20.82 0.75
CA THR A 114 2.88 19.62 1.51
C THR A 114 1.51 19.71 2.18
N GLN A 115 0.68 18.69 1.95
CA GLN A 115 -0.65 18.58 2.54
C GLN A 115 -0.64 17.70 3.79
N PHE A 116 -1.35 18.15 4.82
CA PHE A 116 -1.57 17.41 6.05
C PHE A 116 -3.05 17.12 6.25
N ILE A 117 -3.38 15.88 6.56
CA ILE A 117 -4.74 15.41 6.82
C ILE A 117 -4.75 14.84 8.23
N LEU A 118 -5.56 15.43 9.12
CA LEU A 118 -5.60 15.08 10.55
C LEU A 118 -4.20 15.11 11.22
N GLY A 119 -3.34 16.05 10.80
CA GLY A 119 -1.99 16.19 11.32
C GLY A 119 -0.96 15.18 10.76
N LEU A 120 -1.36 14.28 9.87
CA LEU A 120 -0.47 13.36 9.18
C LEU A 120 -0.13 13.86 7.78
N HIS A 121 1.12 13.65 7.35
CA HIS A 121 1.49 13.80 5.95
C HIS A 121 0.56 12.95 5.06
N GLY A 122 0.19 13.44 3.87
CA GLY A 122 -0.74 12.74 2.96
C GLY A 122 -0.41 11.26 2.76
N GLN A 123 0.86 10.92 2.55
CA GLN A 123 1.30 9.52 2.40
C GLN A 123 1.11 8.67 3.67
N LEU A 124 1.36 9.22 4.86
CA LEU A 124 1.12 8.51 6.13
C LEU A 124 -0.38 8.36 6.43
N PHE A 125 -1.18 9.35 6.05
CA PHE A 125 -2.63 9.26 6.15
C PHE A 125 -3.16 8.14 5.24
N MET A 126 -2.70 8.09 3.99
CA MET A 126 -3.04 6.99 3.08
C MET A 126 -2.57 5.63 3.61
N ALA A 127 -1.37 5.55 4.18
CA ALA A 127 -0.89 4.34 4.85
C ALA A 127 -1.84 3.89 5.97
N ALA A 128 -2.29 4.82 6.82
CA ALA A 128 -3.23 4.52 7.89
C ALA A 128 -4.59 4.02 7.35
N VAL A 129 -5.13 4.68 6.32
CA VAL A 129 -6.39 4.29 5.67
C VAL A 129 -6.27 2.89 5.06
N THR A 130 -5.19 2.62 4.32
CA THR A 130 -4.94 1.31 3.70
C THR A 130 -4.81 0.21 4.75
N LEU A 131 -4.05 0.45 5.82
CA LEU A 131 -3.91 -0.50 6.92
C LEU A 131 -5.24 -0.75 7.63
N ALA A 132 -6.07 0.27 7.84
CA ALA A 132 -7.40 0.12 8.42
C ALA A 132 -8.32 -0.73 7.52
N ILE A 133 -8.29 -0.52 6.20
CA ILE A 133 -9.06 -1.34 5.24
C ILE A 133 -8.59 -2.79 5.25
N LEU A 134 -7.28 -3.03 5.25
CA LEU A 134 -6.72 -4.39 5.31
C LEU A 134 -7.04 -5.09 6.64
N ALA A 135 -7.02 -4.36 7.75
CA ALA A 135 -7.44 -4.86 9.06
C ALA A 135 -8.92 -5.23 9.07
N ALA A 136 -9.80 -4.36 8.54
CA ALA A 136 -11.23 -4.63 8.42
C ALA A 136 -11.51 -5.84 7.52
N ALA A 137 -10.85 -5.94 6.36
CA ALA A 137 -10.95 -7.08 5.46
C ALA A 137 -10.51 -8.38 6.16
N THR A 138 -9.42 -8.33 6.92
CA THR A 138 -8.91 -9.44 7.71
C THR A 138 -9.91 -9.86 8.80
N PHE A 139 -10.48 -8.93 9.54
CA PHE A 139 -11.50 -9.18 10.56
C PHE A 139 -12.75 -9.84 9.96
N LEU A 140 -13.25 -9.32 8.84
CA LEU A 140 -14.40 -9.87 8.11
C LEU A 140 -14.13 -11.27 7.53
N ALA A 141 -12.86 -11.62 7.30
CA ALA A 141 -12.46 -12.97 6.87
C ALA A 141 -12.36 -13.97 8.04
N LEU A 142 -12.44 -13.52 9.29
CA LEU A 142 -12.45 -14.42 10.44
C LEU A 142 -13.85 -15.07 10.60
N PRO A 143 -13.90 -16.37 10.95
CA PRO A 143 -15.16 -17.02 11.24
C PRO A 143 -15.81 -16.34 12.45
N HIS A 144 -17.07 -15.93 12.31
CA HIS A 144 -17.87 -15.53 13.46
C HIS A 144 -18.13 -16.80 14.27
N ARG A 145 -17.58 -16.88 15.49
CA ARG A 145 -17.99 -17.93 16.42
C ARG A 145 -19.49 -17.76 16.64
N ARG A 146 -20.31 -18.66 16.09
CA ARG A 146 -21.69 -18.79 16.54
C ARG A 146 -21.59 -19.13 18.02
N ALA A 147 -22.09 -18.24 18.89
CA ALA A 147 -22.29 -18.58 20.28
C ALA A 147 -23.13 -19.86 20.29
N ALA A 148 -22.57 -20.95 20.82
CA ALA A 148 -23.33 -22.16 21.06
C ALA A 148 -24.37 -21.82 22.13
N THR A 149 -25.62 -21.68 21.70
CA THR A 149 -26.80 -21.72 22.58
C THR A 149 -27.22 -23.16 22.79
#